data_AF-A0A9W4XPM9-F1
#
_entry.id   AF-A0A9W4XPM9-F1
#
_cell.length_a   1.000
_cell.length_b   1.000
_cell.length_c   1.000
_cell.angle_alpha   90.00
_cell.angle_beta   90.00
_cell.angle_gamma   90.00
#
_symmetry.space_group_name_H-M   'P 1'
#
loop_
_entity.id
_entity.type
_entity.pdbx_description
1 polymer ?
#
loop_
_entity_poly.entity_id
_entity_poly.type
_entity_poly.pdbx_seq_one_letter_code
_entity_poly.pdbx_strand_id
1 'polypeptide(L)'
;MDQDTQDRDVVGQNYSAFRDCLGDPVIRALAVPPSDSSFSGIETSRKKRREMRKDKKKKKKKENNKSEVIGGKKEGSKGEGGNGHGDGDGDEEEDIMVDTGVAEPLSRASETRGGGDEEHGEMGGGGGDELGDFIEYLTSLIFPSLPPALRTLTHSTFQTSQKLQATYTTPLPPSTITALLTPFPPTAIDALESASLLPHSSDATDHVNFFAPVLNSYVGAVTAPPPLWSTTRTAECELCAREWIPLTYHHLIPRSTHEKVLKRRWHREDVLDSVAWLCRACHSFVHRLASNEGLARGFYTMDLVREGGVEGEKREQVEGWVKWVGGVRWKSR
;
A
#
# COMPACT_ATOMS: atom_id res chain seq x y z
N MET A 1 -30.52 8.60 -4.99
CA MET A 1 -29.19 9.19 -5.15
C MET A 1 -28.95 9.31 -6.64
N ASP A 2 -28.67 10.51 -7.13
CA ASP A 2 -28.48 10.78 -8.55
C ASP A 2 -27.16 10.17 -9.03
N GLN A 3 -27.10 9.73 -10.29
CA GLN A 3 -25.89 9.20 -10.92
C GLN A 3 -24.69 10.17 -10.77
N ASP A 4 -24.99 11.47 -10.74
CA ASP A 4 -24.03 12.56 -10.60
C ASP A 4 -23.39 12.63 -9.19
N THR A 5 -24.09 12.18 -8.14
CA THR A 5 -23.50 12.05 -6.80
C THR A 5 -22.61 10.82 -6.70
N GLN A 6 -22.95 9.75 -7.42
CA GLN A 6 -22.23 8.47 -7.41
C GLN A 6 -20.91 8.53 -8.17
N ASP A 7 -20.87 9.22 -9.30
CA ASP A 7 -19.64 9.45 -10.05
C ASP A 7 -18.65 10.32 -9.25
N ARG A 8 -19.16 11.24 -8.42
CA ARG A 8 -18.33 12.09 -7.55
C ARG A 8 -17.61 11.29 -6.46
N ASP A 9 -18.25 10.29 -5.86
CA ASP A 9 -17.64 9.47 -4.80
C ASP A 9 -16.49 8.59 -5.34
N VAL A 10 -16.69 7.98 -6.52
CA VAL A 10 -15.64 7.16 -7.17
C VAL A 10 -14.45 8.01 -7.59
N VAL A 11 -14.70 9.19 -8.17
CA VAL A 11 -13.64 10.13 -8.53
C VAL A 11 -12.83 10.56 -7.31
N GLY A 12 -13.50 10.79 -6.17
CA GLY A 12 -12.82 11.11 -4.90
C GLY A 12 -11.92 10.00 -4.40
N GLN A 13 -12.40 8.75 -4.37
CA GLN A 13 -11.59 7.58 -3.98
C GLN A 13 -10.39 7.39 -4.91
N ASN A 14 -10.62 7.52 -6.22
CA ASN A 14 -9.58 7.41 -7.22
C ASN A 14 -8.58 8.56 -7.18
N TYR A 15 -8.99 9.76 -6.79
CA TYR A 15 -8.10 10.89 -6.54
C TYR A 15 -7.14 10.58 -5.39
N SER A 16 -7.64 10.07 -4.27
CA SER A 16 -6.81 9.63 -3.14
C SER A 16 -5.85 8.51 -3.53
N ALA A 17 -6.33 7.48 -4.25
CA ALA A 17 -5.47 6.40 -4.72
C ALA A 17 -4.36 6.89 -5.66
N PHE A 18 -4.66 7.85 -6.54
CA PHE A 18 -3.65 8.47 -7.40
C PHE A 18 -2.64 9.29 -6.59
N ARG A 19 -3.10 10.08 -5.60
CA ARG A 19 -2.26 10.83 -4.67
C ARG A 19 -1.24 9.92 -3.99
N ASP A 20 -1.70 8.79 -3.46
CA ASP A 20 -0.83 7.81 -2.79
C ASP A 20 0.22 7.25 -3.75
N CYS A 21 -0.19 6.87 -4.97
CA CYS A 21 0.72 6.37 -6.00
C CYS A 21 1.73 7.41 -6.48
N LEU A 22 1.34 8.70 -6.51
CA LEU A 22 2.22 9.82 -6.87
C LEU A 22 3.17 10.19 -5.74
N GLY A 23 2.73 10.11 -4.48
CA GLY A 23 3.56 10.38 -3.32
C GLY A 23 4.73 9.40 -3.19
N ASP A 24 4.51 8.16 -3.58
CA ASP A 24 5.48 7.07 -3.48
C ASP A 24 6.86 7.36 -4.13
N PRO A 25 6.96 7.76 -5.43
CA PRO A 25 8.22 8.19 -6.02
C PRO A 25 8.74 9.52 -5.47
N VAL A 26 7.87 10.46 -5.08
CA VAL A 26 8.26 11.75 -4.50
C VAL A 26 8.99 11.56 -3.17
N ILE A 27 8.38 10.79 -2.26
CA ILE A 27 8.95 10.43 -0.97
C ILE A 27 10.26 9.69 -1.15
N ARG A 28 10.31 8.70 -2.06
CA ARG A 28 11.54 7.95 -2.35
C ARG A 28 12.67 8.84 -2.85
N ALA A 29 12.39 9.78 -3.74
CA ALA A 29 13.41 10.69 -4.27
C ALA A 29 13.96 11.63 -3.19
N LEU A 30 13.12 12.09 -2.26
CA LEU A 30 13.51 13.01 -1.19
C LEU A 30 14.11 12.31 0.05
N ALA A 31 13.80 11.02 0.25
CA ALA A 31 14.36 10.21 1.33
C ALA A 31 15.80 9.74 1.06
N VAL A 32 16.32 9.92 -0.16
CA VAL A 32 17.73 9.68 -0.47
C VAL A 32 18.53 10.87 0.07
N PRO A 33 19.39 10.69 1.10
CA PRO A 33 20.26 11.78 1.53
C PRO A 33 21.10 12.23 0.33
N PRO A 34 21.36 13.54 0.14
CA PRO A 34 22.13 14.02 -0.99
C PRO A 34 23.49 13.30 -0.96
N SER A 35 23.65 12.32 -1.85
CA SER A 35 24.92 11.67 -2.02
C SER A 35 25.84 12.75 -2.58
N ASP A 36 26.86 13.12 -1.81
CA ASP A 36 28.01 13.83 -2.32
C ASP A 36 28.32 13.32 -3.73
N SER A 37 28.35 14.26 -4.67
CA SER A 37 28.76 14.07 -6.06
C SER A 37 30.25 13.70 -6.11
N SER A 38 30.58 12.51 -5.60
CA SER A 38 31.95 11.96 -5.57
C SER A 38 32.03 10.45 -5.74
N PHE A 39 30.90 9.72 -5.85
CA PHE A 39 30.93 8.25 -5.95
C PHE A 39 30.91 7.65 -7.38
N SER A 40 31.06 8.45 -8.44
CA SER A 40 31.31 7.93 -9.80
C SER A 40 32.78 7.52 -10.04
N GLY A 41 33.69 7.81 -9.11
CA GLY A 41 35.13 7.51 -9.23
C GLY A 41 35.59 6.14 -8.70
N ILE A 42 34.76 5.43 -7.92
CA ILE A 42 35.19 4.21 -7.21
C ILE A 42 34.95 2.94 -8.03
N GLU A 43 33.95 2.92 -8.90
CA GLU A 43 33.61 1.73 -9.68
C GLU A 43 34.61 1.48 -10.83
N THR A 44 35.11 2.54 -11.46
CA THR A 44 36.18 2.47 -12.46
C THR A 44 37.51 2.00 -11.85
N SER A 45 37.79 2.39 -10.60
CA SER A 45 38.99 1.97 -9.85
C SER A 45 38.93 0.49 -9.44
N ARG A 46 37.76 -0.03 -9.05
CA ARG A 46 37.58 -1.46 -8.74
C ARG A 46 37.68 -2.34 -9.99
N LYS A 47 37.17 -1.88 -11.15
CA LYS A 47 37.28 -2.59 -12.44
C LYS A 47 38.73 -2.65 -12.94
N LYS A 48 39.47 -1.52 -12.87
CA LYS A 48 40.89 -1.44 -13.26
C LYS A 48 41.80 -2.31 -12.37
N ARG A 49 41.53 -2.39 -11.06
CA ARG A 49 42.29 -3.26 -10.15
C ARG A 49 42.00 -4.76 -10.36
N ARG A 50 40.80 -5.11 -10.85
CA ARG A 50 40.41 -6.50 -11.16
C ARG A 50 41.00 -6.99 -12.49
N GLU A 51 41.19 -6.12 -13.48
CA GLU A 51 41.91 -6.45 -14.72
C GLU A 51 43.41 -6.64 -14.50
N MET A 52 44.07 -5.75 -13.75
CA MET A 52 45.51 -5.89 -13.45
C MET A 52 45.83 -7.18 -12.68
N ARG A 53 44.89 -7.69 -11.86
CA ARG A 53 45.03 -8.98 -11.17
C ARG A 53 44.84 -10.18 -12.12
N LYS A 54 44.02 -10.06 -13.17
CA LYS A 54 43.86 -11.11 -14.19
C LYS A 54 45.09 -11.22 -15.10
N ASP A 55 45.72 -10.10 -15.45
CA ASP A 55 46.94 -10.10 -16.26
C ASP A 55 48.17 -10.62 -15.51
N LYS A 56 48.31 -10.29 -14.22
CA LYS A 56 49.35 -10.91 -13.37
C LYS A 56 49.18 -12.43 -13.24
N LYS A 57 47.93 -12.93 -13.20
CA LYS A 57 47.63 -14.37 -13.11
C LYS A 57 47.85 -15.09 -14.45
N LYS A 58 47.61 -14.44 -15.59
CA LYS A 58 47.97 -14.96 -16.94
C LYS A 58 49.48 -15.02 -17.15
N LYS A 59 50.25 -14.02 -16.69
CA LYS A 59 51.72 -14.02 -16.81
C LYS A 59 52.37 -15.14 -15.99
N LYS A 60 51.89 -15.38 -14.76
CA LYS A 60 52.37 -16.47 -13.89
C LYS A 60 51.99 -17.87 -14.40
N LYS A 61 50.86 -18.02 -15.11
CA LYS A 61 50.46 -19.29 -15.75
C LYS A 61 51.26 -19.60 -17.02
N LYS A 62 51.79 -18.58 -17.71
CA LYS A 62 52.64 -18.75 -18.91
C LYS A 62 54.08 -19.14 -18.57
N GLU A 63 54.56 -18.79 -17.37
CA GLU A 63 55.88 -19.23 -16.87
C GLU A 63 55.87 -20.66 -16.33
N ASN A 64 54.74 -21.14 -15.76
CA ASN A 64 54.64 -22.52 -15.26
C ASN A 64 54.32 -23.58 -16.34
N ASN A 65 53.90 -23.19 -17.54
CA ASN A 65 53.56 -24.14 -18.64
C ASN A 65 54.73 -24.41 -19.60
N LYS A 66 55.96 -23.97 -19.29
CA LYS A 66 57.16 -24.23 -20.11
C LYS A 66 57.97 -25.44 -19.65
N SER A 67 57.53 -26.14 -18.60
CA SER A 67 58.22 -27.29 -18.02
C SER A 67 57.26 -28.43 -17.68
N GLU A 68 56.52 -28.96 -18.66
CA GLU A 68 55.89 -30.29 -18.59
C GLU A 68 55.22 -30.63 -19.94
N VAL A 69 56.01 -31.11 -20.90
CA VAL A 69 55.53 -31.77 -22.13
C VAL A 69 56.37 -33.02 -22.36
N ILE A 70 56.03 -34.09 -21.65
CA ILE A 70 56.17 -35.52 -22.02
C ILE A 70 55.02 -36.18 -21.24
N GLY A 71 53.86 -36.54 -21.79
CA GLY A 71 53.58 -37.42 -22.92
C GLY A 71 52.86 -38.66 -22.36
N GLY A 72 51.58 -38.90 -22.67
CA GLY A 72 50.91 -40.15 -22.25
C GLY A 72 49.38 -40.17 -22.28
N LYS A 73 48.84 -40.77 -23.35
CA LYS A 73 47.43 -41.10 -23.67
C LYS A 73 46.87 -42.28 -22.85
N LYS A 74 45.54 -42.30 -22.60
CA LYS A 74 44.55 -43.44 -22.68
C LYS A 74 43.28 -43.05 -21.88
N GLU A 75 42.09 -42.89 -22.47
CA GLU A 75 41.09 -43.86 -22.98
C GLU A 75 40.45 -44.81 -21.94
N GLY A 76 39.11 -44.83 -21.91
CA GLY A 76 38.24 -45.83 -21.24
C GLY A 76 37.02 -45.20 -20.54
N SER A 77 35.83 -45.14 -21.17
CA SER A 77 34.75 -46.16 -21.21
C SER A 77 33.75 -46.05 -20.04
N LYS A 78 32.54 -45.50 -20.31
CA LYS A 78 31.19 -46.12 -20.27
C LYS A 78 30.79 -46.85 -18.97
N GLY A 79 29.60 -46.47 -18.46
CA GLY A 79 28.80 -47.25 -17.52
C GLY A 79 27.44 -46.59 -17.28
N GLU A 80 26.40 -47.18 -17.84
CA GLU A 80 24.97 -46.84 -17.69
C GLU A 80 24.40 -47.32 -16.34
N GLY A 81 23.24 -46.77 -15.96
CA GLY A 81 22.20 -47.53 -15.26
C GLY A 81 21.67 -46.92 -13.96
N GLY A 82 20.34 -46.88 -13.84
CA GLY A 82 19.68 -46.83 -12.53
C GLY A 82 18.46 -45.93 -12.44
N ASN A 83 17.29 -46.48 -12.78
CA ASN A 83 15.96 -45.92 -12.56
C ASN A 83 15.53 -46.11 -11.09
N GLY A 84 14.71 -45.22 -10.52
CA GLY A 84 14.15 -45.38 -9.17
C GLY A 84 12.99 -44.43 -8.87
N HIS A 85 11.78 -44.98 -8.87
CA HIS A 85 10.54 -44.39 -8.33
C HIS A 85 10.59 -44.23 -6.81
N GLY A 86 9.86 -43.24 -6.28
CA GLY A 86 9.51 -43.15 -4.86
C GLY A 86 8.40 -42.13 -4.64
N ASP A 87 7.19 -42.64 -4.40
CA ASP A 87 6.03 -41.92 -3.85
C ASP A 87 6.27 -41.53 -2.39
N GLY A 88 5.58 -40.48 -1.92
CA GLY A 88 5.50 -40.13 -0.50
C GLY A 88 4.57 -38.95 -0.21
N ASP A 89 3.48 -39.29 0.49
CA ASP A 89 2.61 -38.50 1.39
C ASP A 89 3.35 -37.34 2.10
N GLY A 90 2.78 -36.19 2.49
CA GLY A 90 1.45 -35.89 3.03
C GLY A 90 1.62 -35.51 4.51
N ASP A 91 1.63 -34.21 4.85
CA ASP A 91 1.57 -33.61 6.21
C ASP A 91 1.09 -32.15 6.00
N GLU A 92 -0.10 -31.67 6.42
CA GLU A 92 -0.56 -31.29 7.77
C GLU A 92 0.43 -30.40 8.55
N GLU A 93 0.23 -29.07 8.50
CA GLU A 93 0.88 -28.12 9.41
C GLU A 93 -0.16 -27.44 10.32
N GLU A 94 0.00 -27.72 11.62
CA GLU A 94 -0.74 -27.20 12.76
C GLU A 94 -0.27 -25.81 13.23
N ASP A 95 -1.15 -25.18 14.01
CA ASP A 95 -1.03 -23.91 14.70
C ASP A 95 0.23 -23.77 15.59
N ILE A 96 0.89 -22.59 15.51
CA ILE A 96 1.97 -22.20 16.42
C ILE A 96 1.51 -21.04 17.32
N MET A 97 1.25 -21.35 18.59
CA MET A 97 1.22 -20.38 19.69
C MET A 97 2.63 -20.31 20.30
N VAL A 98 3.17 -19.10 20.49
CA VAL A 98 4.35 -18.89 21.35
C VAL A 98 4.10 -17.77 22.35
N ASP A 99 4.02 -18.22 23.60
CA ASP A 99 4.09 -17.48 24.87
C ASP A 99 5.55 -17.16 25.21
N THR A 100 5.85 -15.93 25.61
CA THR A 100 6.99 -15.64 26.48
C THR A 100 6.70 -14.43 27.35
N GLY A 101 6.61 -14.68 28.66
CA GLY A 101 6.44 -13.69 29.70
C GLY A 101 7.73 -12.99 30.19
N VAL A 102 7.50 -11.78 30.71
CA VAL A 102 8.03 -11.11 31.91
C VAL A 102 9.51 -11.22 32.31
N ALA A 103 10.12 -10.03 32.47
CA ALA A 103 10.96 -9.70 33.63
C ALA A 103 10.94 -8.18 33.93
N GLU A 104 10.49 -7.85 35.15
CA GLU A 104 10.66 -6.57 35.88
C GLU A 104 12.10 -6.42 36.42
N PRO A 105 12.59 -5.22 36.76
CA PRO A 105 12.60 -4.84 38.19
C PRO A 105 12.43 -3.34 38.55
N LEU A 106 11.62 -3.13 39.59
CA LEU A 106 11.61 -2.15 40.70
C LEU A 106 12.78 -1.14 40.94
N SER A 107 12.37 0.15 41.00
CA SER A 107 12.55 1.18 42.08
C SER A 107 13.89 1.90 42.36
N ARG A 108 13.86 3.25 42.31
CA ARG A 108 14.31 4.15 43.41
C ARG A 108 13.84 5.62 43.24
N ALA A 109 13.33 6.23 44.32
CA ALA A 109 13.08 7.67 44.51
C ALA A 109 14.42 8.39 44.87
N SER A 110 14.64 9.72 44.91
CA SER A 110 13.84 10.96 45.01
C SER A 110 14.76 12.20 44.78
N GLU A 111 14.16 13.41 44.68
CA GLU A 111 14.69 14.77 45.00
C GLU A 111 15.17 15.74 43.89
N THR A 112 14.25 16.65 43.53
CA THR A 112 14.29 18.12 43.39
C THR A 112 15.63 18.90 43.24
N ARG A 113 15.73 19.72 42.17
CA ARG A 113 15.72 21.22 42.13
C ARG A 113 16.49 21.75 40.91
N GLY A 114 15.95 22.77 40.23
CA GLY A 114 16.73 23.67 39.37
C GLY A 114 15.94 24.20 38.19
N GLY A 115 15.40 25.40 38.33
CA GLY A 115 14.78 26.15 37.24
C GLY A 115 15.82 26.68 36.26
N GLY A 116 15.42 26.75 34.99
CA GLY A 116 16.09 27.44 33.91
C GLY A 116 15.05 27.67 32.84
N ASP A 117 14.75 28.94 32.57
CA ASP A 117 13.88 29.37 31.49
C ASP A 117 14.49 28.91 30.16
N GLU A 118 13.80 28.02 29.45
CA GLU A 118 14.13 27.69 28.07
C GLU A 118 12.92 28.01 27.19
N GLU A 119 13.15 28.95 26.28
CA GLU A 119 12.25 29.37 25.23
C GLU A 119 11.64 28.16 24.52
N HIS A 120 10.33 28.19 24.34
CA HIS A 120 9.59 27.30 23.46
C HIS A 120 10.06 27.56 22.01
N GLY A 121 11.18 26.93 21.64
CA GLY A 121 11.59 26.71 20.27
C GLY A 121 10.70 25.63 19.67
N GLU A 122 9.57 26.04 19.13
CA GLU A 122 8.75 25.22 18.24
C GLU A 122 9.52 25.00 16.93
N MET A 123 10.35 23.96 16.87
CA MET A 123 10.97 23.49 15.64
C MET A 123 11.06 21.97 15.65
N GLY A 124 10.25 21.32 14.82
CA GLY A 124 10.42 19.90 14.54
C GLY A 124 9.18 19.12 14.11
N GLY A 125 8.27 19.72 13.33
CA GLY A 125 7.12 19.00 12.73
C GLY A 125 6.85 19.32 11.25
N GLY A 126 7.47 20.35 10.67
CA GLY A 126 7.01 20.93 9.40
C GLY A 126 7.32 20.13 8.13
N GLY A 127 8.28 19.21 8.13
CA GLY A 127 8.71 18.54 6.90
C GLY A 127 7.72 17.51 6.35
N GLY A 128 6.94 16.86 7.24
CA GLY A 128 5.94 15.86 6.84
C GLY A 128 4.69 16.52 6.24
N ASP A 129 4.23 17.60 6.87
CA ASP A 129 3.05 18.34 6.47
C ASP A 129 3.29 19.11 5.16
N GLU A 130 4.46 19.77 5.02
CA GLU A 130 4.84 20.47 3.78
C GLU A 130 4.97 19.52 2.59
N LEU A 131 5.50 18.31 2.80
CA LEU A 131 5.57 17.27 1.78
C LEU A 131 4.18 16.75 1.39
N GLY A 132 3.31 16.54 2.39
CA GLY A 132 1.93 16.14 2.18
C GLY A 132 1.14 17.14 1.33
N ASP A 133 1.32 18.44 1.60
CA ASP A 133 0.72 19.54 0.86
C ASP A 133 1.28 19.65 -0.57
N PHE A 134 2.58 19.43 -0.75
CA PHE A 134 3.18 19.41 -2.08
C PHE A 134 2.62 18.28 -2.96
N ILE A 135 2.49 17.07 -2.41
CA ILE A 135 1.89 15.93 -3.12
C ILE A 135 0.42 16.21 -3.45
N GLU A 136 -0.34 16.79 -2.51
CA GLU A 136 -1.73 17.20 -2.75
C GLU A 136 -1.82 18.24 -3.86
N TYR A 137 -0.94 19.25 -3.84
CA TYR A 137 -0.85 20.26 -4.89
C TYR A 137 -0.59 19.65 -6.27
N LEU A 138 0.41 18.77 -6.41
CA LEU A 138 0.67 18.08 -7.67
C LEU A 138 -0.51 17.22 -8.13
N THR A 139 -1.13 16.50 -7.21
CA THR A 139 -2.31 15.66 -7.49
C THR A 139 -3.46 16.51 -8.05
N SER A 140 -3.70 17.69 -7.45
CA SER A 140 -4.73 18.63 -7.89
C SER A 140 -4.50 19.18 -9.31
N LEU A 141 -3.25 19.26 -9.76
CA LEU A 141 -2.90 19.68 -11.12
C LEU A 141 -3.03 18.52 -12.13
N ILE A 142 -2.51 17.35 -11.75
CA ILE A 142 -2.30 16.24 -12.69
C ILE A 142 -3.57 15.41 -12.86
N PHE A 143 -4.21 15.03 -11.76
CA PHE A 143 -5.34 14.11 -11.80
C PHE A 143 -6.49 14.60 -12.69
N PRO A 144 -6.93 15.87 -12.64
CA PRO A 144 -8.01 16.35 -13.51
C PRO A 144 -7.70 16.26 -15.02
N SER A 145 -6.42 16.23 -15.38
CA SER A 145 -5.95 16.12 -16.77
C SER A 145 -6.04 14.69 -17.31
N LEU A 146 -6.26 13.69 -16.43
CA LEU A 146 -6.46 12.31 -16.84
C LEU A 146 -7.84 12.12 -17.51
N PRO A 147 -7.94 11.19 -18.49
CA PRO A 147 -9.21 10.88 -19.15
C PRO A 147 -10.31 10.50 -18.14
N PRO A 148 -11.57 10.93 -18.33
CA PRO A 148 -12.66 10.60 -17.42
C PRO A 148 -12.80 9.09 -17.17
N ALA A 149 -12.63 8.28 -18.21
CA ALA A 149 -12.70 6.82 -18.11
C ALA A 149 -11.61 6.19 -17.22
N LEU A 150 -10.48 6.88 -17.04
CA LEU A 150 -9.43 6.48 -16.12
C LEU A 150 -9.73 6.98 -14.70
N ARG A 151 -10.22 8.21 -14.57
CA ARG A 151 -10.60 8.81 -13.26
C ARG A 151 -11.74 8.07 -12.57
N THR A 152 -12.62 7.38 -13.30
CA THR A 152 -13.72 6.57 -12.76
C THR A 152 -13.49 5.07 -12.87
N LEU A 153 -12.27 4.64 -13.21
CA LEU A 153 -11.94 3.23 -13.37
C LEU A 153 -12.04 2.49 -12.02
N THR A 154 -12.62 1.30 -12.04
CA THR A 154 -12.78 0.41 -10.88
C THR A 154 -12.57 -1.04 -11.30
N HIS A 155 -12.34 -1.96 -10.36
CA HIS A 155 -12.26 -3.39 -10.65
C HIS A 155 -13.47 -3.88 -11.46
N SER A 156 -14.70 -3.52 -11.05
CA SER A 156 -15.93 -3.95 -11.74
C SER A 156 -16.03 -3.41 -13.17
N THR A 157 -15.75 -2.11 -13.38
CA THR A 157 -15.81 -1.49 -14.73
C THR A 157 -14.70 -2.02 -15.63
N PHE A 158 -13.52 -2.31 -15.06
CA PHE A 158 -12.42 -2.93 -15.77
C PHE A 158 -12.74 -4.37 -16.19
N GLN A 159 -13.29 -5.20 -15.30
CA GLN A 159 -13.65 -6.59 -15.61
C GLN A 159 -14.76 -6.70 -16.66
N THR A 160 -15.70 -5.75 -16.68
CA THR A 160 -16.87 -5.79 -17.56
C THR A 160 -16.65 -5.15 -18.95
N SER A 161 -15.56 -4.40 -19.15
CA SER A 161 -15.31 -3.65 -20.38
C SER A 161 -14.01 -4.08 -21.07
N GLN A 162 -14.15 -4.80 -22.19
CA GLN A 162 -13.01 -5.22 -23.02
C GLN A 162 -12.20 -4.03 -23.56
N LYS A 163 -12.87 -2.88 -23.81
CA LYS A 163 -12.19 -1.65 -24.27
C LYS A 163 -11.27 -1.08 -23.18
N LEU A 164 -11.74 -1.05 -21.93
CA LEU A 164 -10.94 -0.57 -20.80
C LEU A 164 -9.77 -1.51 -20.52
N GLN A 165 -9.96 -2.82 -20.61
CA GLN A 165 -8.87 -3.81 -20.52
C GLN A 165 -7.82 -3.60 -21.61
N ALA A 166 -8.22 -3.46 -22.88
CA ALA A 166 -7.28 -3.26 -23.97
C ALA A 166 -6.45 -1.97 -23.82
N THR A 167 -6.99 -0.96 -23.13
CA THR A 167 -6.33 0.34 -22.95
C THR A 167 -5.47 0.40 -21.69
N TYR A 168 -5.97 -0.14 -20.58
CA TYR A 168 -5.43 0.06 -19.24
C TYR A 168 -4.90 -1.22 -18.58
N THR A 169 -4.75 -2.34 -19.29
CA THR A 169 -4.05 -3.50 -18.71
C THR A 169 -2.60 -3.11 -18.41
N THR A 170 -2.13 -3.43 -17.20
CA THR A 170 -0.76 -3.18 -16.78
C THR A 170 0.15 -4.37 -17.16
N PRO A 171 1.41 -4.14 -17.56
CA PRO A 171 2.04 -2.82 -17.74
C PRO A 171 1.44 -2.05 -18.93
N LEU A 172 1.15 -0.76 -18.72
CA LEU A 172 0.54 0.10 -19.73
C LEU A 172 1.43 0.18 -20.99
N PRO A 173 0.84 0.08 -22.20
CA PRO A 173 1.59 0.26 -23.44
C PRO A 173 2.26 1.64 -23.51
N PRO A 174 3.48 1.77 -24.09
CA PRO A 174 4.18 3.06 -24.19
C PRO A 174 3.34 4.15 -24.88
N SER A 175 2.60 3.78 -25.93
CA SER A 175 1.68 4.70 -26.63
C SER A 175 0.57 5.24 -25.73
N THR A 176 0.05 4.41 -24.81
CA THR A 176 -0.96 4.82 -23.84
C THR A 176 -0.35 5.78 -22.83
N ILE A 177 0.85 5.50 -22.33
CA ILE A 177 1.55 6.38 -21.39
C ILE A 177 1.78 7.75 -22.03
N THR A 178 2.36 7.82 -23.24
CA THR A 178 2.57 9.09 -23.94
C THR A 178 1.26 9.86 -24.16
N ALA A 179 0.18 9.18 -24.53
CA ALA A 179 -1.13 9.81 -24.69
C ALA A 179 -1.69 10.37 -23.38
N LEU A 180 -1.46 9.69 -22.25
CA LEU A 180 -1.88 10.14 -20.91
C LEU A 180 -1.07 11.33 -20.40
N LEU A 181 0.20 11.44 -20.78
CA LEU A 181 1.08 12.55 -20.36
C LEU A 181 0.90 13.81 -21.22
N THR A 182 0.45 13.67 -22.46
CA THR A 182 0.24 14.80 -23.39
C THR A 182 -0.61 15.95 -22.79
N PRO A 183 -1.73 15.70 -22.08
CA PRO A 183 -2.54 16.76 -21.47
C PRO A 183 -1.99 17.31 -20.15
N PHE A 184 -0.83 16.89 -19.67
CA PHE A 184 -0.34 17.32 -18.35
C PHE A 184 -0.05 18.82 -18.33
N PRO A 185 -0.47 19.56 -17.27
CA PRO A 185 -0.21 20.99 -17.19
C PRO A 185 1.29 21.27 -17.08
N PRO A 186 1.84 22.25 -17.83
CA PRO A 186 3.24 22.64 -17.69
C PRO A 186 3.62 23.02 -16.25
N THR A 187 2.68 23.63 -15.51
CA THR A 187 2.87 23.99 -14.10
C THR A 187 3.17 22.79 -13.19
N ALA A 188 2.67 21.60 -13.52
CA ALA A 188 2.98 20.39 -12.77
C ALA A 188 4.43 19.93 -13.03
N ILE A 189 4.90 20.06 -14.28
CA ILE A 189 6.29 19.77 -14.65
C ILE A 189 7.23 20.77 -14.00
N ASP A 190 6.93 22.07 -14.08
CA ASP A 190 7.74 23.13 -13.46
C ASP A 190 7.89 22.91 -11.94
N ALA A 191 6.80 22.48 -11.27
CA ALA A 191 6.83 22.15 -9.84
C ALA A 191 7.73 20.95 -9.53
N LEU A 192 7.71 19.91 -10.37
CA LEU A 192 8.59 18.75 -10.25
C LEU A 192 10.06 19.09 -10.52
N GLU A 193 10.35 19.93 -11.51
CA GLU A 193 11.70 20.43 -11.79
C GLU A 193 12.22 21.30 -10.64
N SER A 194 11.41 22.23 -10.13
CA SER A 194 11.76 23.07 -8.99
C SER A 194 12.01 22.25 -7.71
N ALA A 195 11.31 21.13 -7.54
CA ALA A 195 11.52 20.19 -6.44
C ALA A 195 12.69 19.21 -6.68
N SER A 196 13.41 19.34 -7.80
CA SER A 196 14.50 18.43 -8.22
C SER A 196 14.07 16.96 -8.39
N LEU A 197 12.78 16.73 -8.64
CA LEU A 197 12.21 15.41 -8.93
C LEU A 197 12.33 15.05 -10.41
N LEU A 198 12.41 16.08 -11.26
CA LEU A 198 12.78 15.98 -12.66
C LEU A 198 14.06 16.80 -12.92
N PRO A 199 14.87 16.43 -13.93
CA PRO A 199 15.96 17.29 -14.40
C PRO A 199 15.43 18.66 -14.84
N HIS A 200 16.24 19.70 -14.71
CA HIS A 200 15.90 21.01 -15.26
C HIS A 200 15.79 20.89 -16.79
N SER A 201 14.75 21.47 -17.41
CA SER A 201 14.45 21.30 -18.83
C SER A 201 14.27 19.83 -19.24
N SER A 202 13.49 19.11 -18.44
CA SER A 202 13.17 17.69 -18.63
C SER A 202 12.49 17.43 -19.97
N ASP A 203 12.82 16.28 -20.58
CA ASP A 203 12.24 15.87 -21.86
C ASP A 203 11.11 14.83 -21.70
N ALA A 204 10.51 14.42 -22.82
CA ALA A 204 9.43 13.43 -22.81
C ALA A 204 9.87 12.07 -22.23
N THR A 205 11.16 11.72 -22.33
CA THR A 205 11.71 10.48 -21.77
C THR A 205 11.76 10.57 -20.25
N ASP A 206 12.21 11.70 -19.71
CA ASP A 206 12.22 11.97 -18.28
C ASP A 206 10.81 11.90 -17.68
N HIS A 207 9.83 12.49 -18.38
CA HIS A 207 8.43 12.47 -17.96
C HIS A 207 7.87 11.05 -17.96
N VAL A 208 8.14 10.26 -19.00
CA VAL A 208 7.74 8.86 -19.08
C VAL A 208 8.38 8.05 -17.95
N ASN A 209 9.66 8.23 -17.69
CA ASN A 209 10.37 7.50 -16.63
C ASN A 209 9.79 7.80 -15.24
N PHE A 210 9.38 9.04 -14.98
CA PHE A 210 8.78 9.43 -13.72
C PHE A 210 7.34 8.93 -13.58
N PHE A 211 6.49 9.17 -14.60
CA PHE A 211 5.06 8.91 -14.49
C PHE A 211 4.62 7.51 -14.88
N ALA A 212 5.37 6.77 -15.69
CA ALA A 212 5.04 5.38 -16.02
C ALA A 212 4.82 4.50 -14.77
N PRO A 213 5.71 4.47 -13.76
CA PRO A 213 5.45 3.69 -12.55
C PRO A 213 4.23 4.19 -11.77
N VAL A 214 4.01 5.52 -11.69
CA VAL A 214 2.83 6.10 -11.02
C VAL A 214 1.54 5.64 -11.68
N LEU A 215 1.44 5.76 -13.00
CA LEU A 215 0.24 5.39 -13.75
C LEU A 215 -0.01 3.87 -13.69
N ASN A 216 1.03 3.05 -13.75
CA ASN A 216 0.89 1.60 -13.60
C ASN A 216 0.44 1.21 -12.19
N SER A 217 1.02 1.81 -11.14
CA SER A 217 0.61 1.58 -9.75
C SER A 217 -0.82 2.03 -9.52
N TYR A 218 -1.19 3.22 -10.00
CA TYR A 218 -2.55 3.75 -9.88
C TYR A 218 -3.58 2.84 -10.56
N VAL A 219 -3.35 2.49 -11.82
CA VAL A 219 -4.24 1.58 -12.56
C VAL A 219 -4.31 0.22 -11.86
N GLY A 220 -3.19 -0.32 -11.39
CA GLY A 220 -3.14 -1.55 -10.62
C GLY A 220 -3.97 -1.47 -9.34
N ALA A 221 -3.89 -0.36 -8.60
CA ALA A 221 -4.63 -0.14 -7.36
C ALA A 221 -6.15 -0.09 -7.60
N VAL A 222 -6.61 0.72 -8.56
CA VAL A 222 -8.06 0.90 -8.81
C VAL A 222 -8.70 -0.28 -9.54
N THR A 223 -7.89 -1.14 -10.17
CA THR A 223 -8.34 -2.38 -10.82
C THR A 223 -8.02 -3.63 -10.02
N ALA A 224 -7.43 -3.52 -8.82
CA ALA A 224 -7.15 -4.66 -7.97
C ALA A 224 -8.47 -5.35 -7.56
N PRO A 225 -8.51 -6.69 -7.47
CA PRO A 225 -9.65 -7.36 -6.88
C PRO A 225 -9.83 -6.85 -5.43
N PRO A 226 -11.07 -6.79 -4.94
CA PRO A 226 -11.29 -6.46 -3.54
C PRO A 226 -10.48 -7.41 -2.66
N PRO A 227 -9.84 -6.92 -1.59
CA PRO A 227 -8.94 -7.72 -0.76
C PRO A 227 -9.66 -8.94 -0.19
N LEU A 228 -8.94 -10.05 -0.01
CA LEU A 228 -9.47 -11.21 0.69
C LEU A 228 -9.88 -10.78 2.09
N TRP A 229 -11.11 -11.11 2.49
CA TRP A 229 -11.72 -10.58 3.72
C TRP A 229 -10.89 -10.84 4.98
N SER A 230 -10.04 -11.88 5.03
CA SER A 230 -9.12 -12.15 6.16
C SER A 230 -7.95 -11.17 6.23
N THR A 231 -7.48 -10.66 5.09
CA THR A 231 -6.41 -9.66 5.01
C THR A 231 -6.85 -8.24 5.37
N THR A 232 -8.16 -7.98 5.44
CA THR A 232 -8.68 -6.67 5.89
C THR A 232 -8.79 -6.56 7.40
N ARG A 233 -8.37 -7.60 8.16
CA ARG A 233 -8.46 -7.60 9.62
C ARG A 233 -7.61 -6.51 10.24
N THR A 234 -8.27 -5.57 10.91
CA THR A 234 -7.62 -4.52 11.69
C THR A 234 -7.04 -5.07 13.00
N ALA A 235 -6.05 -4.37 13.56
CA ALA A 235 -5.50 -4.69 14.88
C ALA A 235 -6.47 -4.34 16.02
N GLU A 236 -7.35 -3.36 15.80
CA GLU A 236 -8.28 -2.84 16.79
C GLU A 236 -9.72 -2.83 16.29
N CYS A 237 -10.67 -2.81 17.24
CA CYS A 237 -12.09 -2.72 16.91
C CYS A 237 -12.41 -1.35 16.29
N GLU A 238 -12.93 -1.34 15.06
CA GLU A 238 -13.16 -0.10 14.31
C GLU A 238 -14.21 0.85 14.93
N LEU A 239 -15.06 0.37 15.85
CA LEU A 239 -16.00 1.21 16.58
C LEU A 239 -15.46 1.74 17.92
N CYS A 240 -14.71 0.94 18.69
CA CYS A 240 -14.30 1.31 20.06
C CYS A 240 -12.79 1.44 20.27
N ALA A 241 -11.99 1.26 19.23
CA ALA A 241 -10.53 1.38 19.22
C ALA A 241 -9.79 0.51 20.27
N ARG A 242 -10.40 -0.61 20.70
CA ARG A 242 -9.73 -1.56 21.59
C ARG A 242 -8.95 -2.57 20.77
N GLU A 243 -7.63 -2.61 20.95
CA GLU A 243 -6.70 -3.52 20.27
C GLU A 243 -6.54 -4.89 20.95
N TRP A 244 -6.73 -4.97 22.27
CA TRP A 244 -6.44 -6.19 23.05
C TRP A 244 -7.56 -7.25 23.03
N ILE A 245 -8.59 -7.08 22.19
CA ILE A 245 -9.81 -7.91 22.20
C ILE A 245 -9.98 -8.62 20.86
N PRO A 246 -10.43 -9.89 20.84
CA PRO A 246 -10.77 -10.58 19.61
C PRO A 246 -11.84 -9.85 18.78
N LEU A 247 -11.55 -9.68 17.50
CA LEU A 247 -12.46 -9.09 16.52
C LEU A 247 -13.23 -10.15 15.75
N THR A 248 -14.43 -9.77 15.36
CA THR A 248 -15.37 -10.54 14.55
C THR A 248 -15.65 -9.77 13.25
N TYR A 249 -15.82 -10.53 12.17
CA TYR A 249 -16.18 -10.00 10.87
C TYR A 249 -17.67 -9.67 10.82
N HIS A 250 -18.00 -8.44 10.44
CA HIS A 250 -19.37 -7.93 10.38
C HIS A 250 -19.67 -7.32 9.02
N HIS A 251 -20.79 -7.70 8.39
CA HIS A 251 -21.26 -7.06 7.17
C HIS A 251 -22.08 -5.81 7.50
N LEU A 252 -21.62 -4.64 7.06
CA LEU A 252 -22.29 -3.37 7.29
C LEU A 252 -23.63 -3.30 6.55
N ILE A 253 -23.70 -3.87 5.34
CA ILE A 253 -24.94 -4.19 4.66
C ILE A 253 -25.23 -5.68 4.88
N PRO A 254 -26.20 -6.06 5.72
CA PRO A 254 -26.48 -7.46 5.99
C PRO A 254 -26.77 -8.24 4.71
N ARG A 255 -26.13 -9.39 4.48
CA ARG A 255 -26.34 -10.20 3.25
C ARG A 255 -27.80 -10.52 2.96
N SER A 256 -28.62 -10.69 4.00
CA SER A 256 -30.07 -10.91 3.87
C SER A 256 -30.82 -9.77 3.16
N THR A 257 -30.22 -8.58 3.05
CA THR A 257 -30.83 -7.41 2.41
C THR A 257 -30.25 -7.10 1.04
N HIS A 258 -29.18 -7.79 0.59
CA HIS A 258 -28.50 -7.52 -0.69
C HIS A 258 -29.44 -7.50 -1.89
N GLU A 259 -30.28 -8.54 -2.05
CA GLU A 259 -31.26 -8.59 -3.14
C GLU A 259 -32.22 -7.38 -3.11
N LYS A 260 -32.67 -7.01 -1.92
CA LYS A 260 -33.57 -5.87 -1.72
C LYS A 260 -32.86 -4.54 -2.01
N VAL A 261 -31.61 -4.39 -1.58
CA VAL A 261 -30.77 -3.22 -1.82
C VAL A 261 -30.60 -2.98 -3.32
N LEU A 262 -30.29 -4.03 -4.09
CA LEU A 262 -30.14 -3.94 -5.54
C LEU A 262 -31.45 -3.64 -6.26
N LYS A 263 -32.54 -4.34 -5.88
CA LYS A 263 -33.87 -4.14 -6.47
C LYS A 263 -34.40 -2.73 -6.20
N ARG A 264 -34.12 -2.18 -5.02
CA ARG A 264 -34.52 -0.82 -4.63
C ARG A 264 -33.50 0.25 -5.03
N ARG A 265 -32.37 -0.14 -5.62
CA ARG A 265 -31.26 0.76 -6.01
C ARG A 265 -30.80 1.64 -4.85
N TRP A 266 -30.73 1.07 -3.65
CA TRP A 266 -30.16 1.80 -2.50
C TRP A 266 -28.64 1.90 -2.64
N HIS A 267 -27.98 0.82 -3.05
CA HIS A 267 -26.53 0.74 -3.21
C HIS A 267 -26.13 -0.05 -4.45
N ARG A 268 -24.87 0.08 -4.85
CA ARG A 268 -24.25 -0.69 -5.94
C ARG A 268 -23.81 -2.07 -5.43
N GLU A 269 -23.62 -3.01 -6.36
CA GLU A 269 -23.18 -4.38 -6.04
C GLU A 269 -21.86 -4.42 -5.28
N ASP A 270 -20.92 -3.56 -5.66
CA ASP A 270 -19.55 -3.56 -5.13
C ASP A 270 -19.44 -3.06 -3.69
N VAL A 271 -20.44 -2.33 -3.19
CA VAL A 271 -20.47 -1.90 -1.78
C VAL A 271 -21.26 -2.85 -0.89
N LEU A 272 -21.95 -3.85 -1.43
CA LEU A 272 -22.75 -4.81 -0.65
C LEU A 272 -21.89 -5.62 0.33
N ASP A 273 -20.64 -5.89 -0.06
CA ASP A 273 -19.67 -6.60 0.76
C ASP A 273 -18.84 -5.67 1.65
N SER A 274 -19.29 -4.43 1.89
CA SER A 274 -18.69 -3.54 2.89
C SER A 274 -18.77 -4.18 4.27
N VAL A 275 -17.63 -4.21 4.95
CA VAL A 275 -17.43 -4.96 6.19
C VAL A 275 -16.71 -4.15 7.24
N ALA A 276 -16.83 -4.61 8.48
CA ALA A 276 -16.13 -4.06 9.62
C ALA A 276 -15.60 -5.17 10.55
N TRP A 277 -14.49 -4.88 11.20
CA TRP A 277 -13.86 -5.68 12.24
C TRP A 277 -14.22 -5.12 13.61
N LEU A 278 -15.20 -5.78 14.23
CA LEU A 278 -15.79 -5.34 15.49
C LEU A 278 -15.54 -6.36 16.59
N CYS A 279 -15.21 -5.90 17.79
CA CYS A 279 -15.26 -6.76 18.96
C CYS A 279 -16.70 -7.26 19.19
N ARG A 280 -16.85 -8.40 19.87
CA ARG A 280 -18.17 -9.02 20.12
C ARG A 280 -19.21 -8.05 20.70
N ALA A 281 -18.80 -7.19 21.63
CA ALA A 281 -19.70 -6.21 22.26
C ALA A 281 -20.21 -5.16 21.26
N CYS A 282 -19.32 -4.62 20.43
CA CYS A 282 -19.68 -3.65 19.39
C CYS A 282 -20.52 -4.29 18.28
N HIS A 283 -20.20 -5.52 17.87
CA HIS A 283 -21.01 -6.26 16.91
C HIS A 283 -22.46 -6.42 17.40
N SER A 284 -22.65 -6.90 18.63
CA SER A 284 -24.01 -7.00 19.22
C SER A 284 -24.69 -5.63 19.38
N PHE A 285 -23.93 -4.56 19.61
CA PHE A 285 -24.47 -3.21 19.66
C PHE A 285 -24.98 -2.72 18.30
N VAL A 286 -24.21 -2.89 17.22
CA VAL A 286 -24.61 -2.47 15.86
C VAL A 286 -25.92 -3.15 15.45
N HIS A 287 -26.09 -4.45 15.70
CA HIS A 287 -27.37 -5.15 15.44
C HIS A 287 -28.55 -4.67 16.30
N ARG A 288 -28.30 -3.92 17.38
CA ARG A 288 -29.36 -3.30 18.20
C ARG A 288 -29.66 -1.86 17.80
N LEU A 289 -28.78 -1.19 17.05
CA LEU A 289 -28.99 0.19 16.61
C LEU A 289 -30.20 0.32 15.68
N ALA A 290 -30.30 -0.61 14.72
CA ALA A 290 -31.33 -0.61 13.70
C ALA A 290 -31.65 -2.04 13.24
N SER A 291 -32.79 -2.20 12.55
CA SER A 291 -33.11 -3.45 11.84
C SER A 291 -32.12 -3.68 10.69
N ASN A 292 -32.07 -4.90 10.13
CA ASN A 292 -31.19 -5.18 8.98
C ASN A 292 -31.41 -4.23 7.79
N GLU A 293 -32.66 -3.81 7.56
CA GLU A 293 -32.98 -2.81 6.54
C GLU A 293 -32.56 -1.41 6.97
N GLY A 294 -32.73 -1.06 8.24
CA GLY A 294 -32.23 0.21 8.78
C GLY A 294 -30.71 0.32 8.66
N LEU A 295 -29.98 -0.75 8.99
CA LEU A 295 -28.52 -0.82 8.80
C LEU A 295 -28.14 -0.61 7.33
N ALA A 296 -28.79 -1.35 6.42
CA ALA A 296 -28.55 -1.21 4.99
C ALA A 296 -28.86 0.20 4.46
N ARG A 297 -29.77 0.96 5.07
CA ARG A 297 -30.15 2.31 4.59
C ARG A 297 -29.36 3.44 5.22
N GLY A 298 -29.07 3.33 6.51
CA GLY A 298 -28.54 4.42 7.32
C GLY A 298 -27.14 4.19 7.90
N PHE A 299 -26.64 2.95 7.92
CA PHE A 299 -25.43 2.57 8.67
C PHE A 299 -24.49 1.67 7.84
N TYR A 300 -24.45 1.88 6.52
CA TYR A 300 -23.79 0.98 5.57
C TYR A 300 -22.27 1.22 5.41
N THR A 301 -21.70 2.18 6.13
CA THR A 301 -20.25 2.43 6.26
C THR A 301 -19.87 2.57 7.74
N MET A 302 -18.60 2.38 8.09
CA MET A 302 -18.14 2.58 9.47
C MET A 302 -18.27 4.02 9.95
N ASP A 303 -18.09 5.00 9.05
CA ASP A 303 -18.28 6.42 9.40
C ASP A 303 -19.73 6.71 9.74
N LEU A 304 -20.69 6.19 8.98
CA LEU A 304 -22.12 6.31 9.30
C LEU A 304 -22.47 5.63 10.62
N VAL A 305 -21.85 4.48 10.93
CA VAL A 305 -22.02 3.85 12.25
C VAL A 305 -21.51 4.76 13.36
N ARG A 306 -20.34 5.39 13.20
CA ARG A 306 -19.75 6.30 14.19
C ARG A 306 -20.57 7.58 14.37
N GLU A 307 -21.08 8.15 13.27
CA GLU A 307 -21.91 9.36 13.28
C GLU A 307 -23.31 9.12 13.85
N GLY A 308 -23.73 7.86 13.93
CA GLY A 308 -25.06 7.47 14.42
C GLY A 308 -26.14 7.46 13.35
N GLY A 309 -25.78 7.18 12.09
CA GLY A 309 -26.70 7.11 10.97
C GLY A 309 -26.50 8.27 10.00
N VAL A 310 -27.12 8.18 8.82
CA VAL A 310 -27.03 9.22 7.75
C VAL A 310 -27.50 10.60 8.24
N GLU A 311 -28.46 10.65 9.17
CA GLU A 311 -28.94 11.91 9.75
C GLU A 311 -28.40 12.13 11.18
N GLY A 312 -27.51 11.24 11.66
CA GLY A 312 -27.02 11.24 13.03
C GLY A 312 -28.10 10.89 14.06
N GLU A 313 -29.17 10.20 13.66
CA GLU A 313 -30.35 9.95 14.48
C GLU A 313 -30.09 9.06 15.72
N LYS A 314 -28.94 8.37 15.75
CA LYS A 314 -28.45 7.54 16.85
C LYS A 314 -27.13 8.05 17.45
N ARG A 315 -26.68 9.27 17.14
CA ARG A 315 -25.36 9.78 17.55
C ARG A 315 -25.08 9.63 19.05
N GLU A 316 -25.99 10.13 19.89
CA GLU A 316 -25.84 10.06 21.35
C GLU A 316 -25.75 8.61 21.86
N GLN A 317 -26.50 7.68 21.24
CA GLN A 317 -26.46 6.26 21.60
C GLN A 317 -25.11 5.63 21.25
N VAL A 318 -24.57 5.96 20.08
CA VAL A 318 -23.26 5.49 19.63
C VAL A 318 -22.15 6.07 20.50
N GLU A 319 -22.11 7.39 20.69
CA GLU A 319 -21.09 8.06 21.51
C GLU A 319 -21.12 7.56 22.96
N GLY A 320 -22.30 7.45 23.56
CA GLY A 320 -22.48 6.92 24.91
C GLY A 320 -21.99 5.48 25.02
N TRP A 321 -22.28 4.64 24.01
CA TRP A 321 -21.79 3.27 23.96
C TRP A 321 -20.27 3.20 23.82
N VAL A 322 -19.68 3.95 22.88
CA VAL A 322 -18.22 3.95 22.64
C VAL A 322 -17.47 4.40 23.89
N LYS A 323 -17.93 5.49 24.52
CA LYS A 323 -17.37 6.01 25.77
C LYS A 323 -17.41 4.98 26.90
N TRP A 324 -18.54 4.29 27.05
CA TRP A 324 -18.68 3.27 28.08
C TRP A 324 -17.83 2.03 27.78
N VAL A 325 -17.96 1.46 26.57
CA VAL A 325 -17.36 0.18 26.20
C VAL A 325 -15.84 0.25 26.12
N GLY A 326 -15.28 1.42 25.77
CA GLY A 326 -13.84 1.66 25.74
C GLY A 326 -13.17 1.46 27.11
N GLY A 327 -13.88 1.83 28.19
CA GLY A 327 -13.40 1.64 29.56
C GLY A 327 -13.61 0.23 30.14
N VAL A 328 -14.37 -0.63 29.46
CA VAL A 328 -14.68 -1.98 29.96
C VAL A 328 -13.48 -2.91 29.72
N ARG A 329 -12.83 -3.31 30.82
CA ARG A 329 -11.87 -4.42 30.87
C ARG A 329 -12.55 -5.68 31.40
N TRP A 330 -12.70 -6.70 30.55
CA TRP A 330 -13.16 -8.00 31.01
C TRP A 330 -12.00 -8.72 31.71
N LYS A 331 -12.17 -9.08 32.99
CA LYS A 331 -11.29 -10.07 33.61
C LYS A 331 -11.59 -11.42 32.96
N SER A 332 -10.57 -12.08 32.42
CA SER A 332 -10.68 -13.51 32.10
C SER A 332 -11.16 -14.23 33.36
N ARG A 333 -12.27 -14.96 33.24
CA ARG A 333 -12.57 -16.05 34.17
C ARG A 333 -11.81 -17.29 33.73
#